data_AF-A0A6N7ZBW9-F1
#
_entry.id   AF-A0A6N7ZBW9-F1
#
_cell.length_a   1.000
_cell.length_b   1.000
_cell.length_c   1.000
_cell.angle_alpha   90.00
_cell.angle_beta   90.00
_cell.angle_gamma   90.00
#
_symmetry.space_group_name_H-M   'P 1'
#
loop_
_entity.id
_entity.type
_entity.pdbx_description
1 polymer ?
#
loop_
_entity_poly.entity_id
_entity_poly.type
_entity_poly.pdbx_seq_one_letter_code
_entity_poly.pdbx_strand_id
1 'polypeptide(L)' 'MTTIPAESSTPVVLPVSKAVLWLAGTVLLALALYYFIGIDQGATSVFGDDMHVHEFVHDARHFLGFPCH' A
#
# COMPACT_ATOMS: atom_id res chain seq x y z
N MET A 1 -25.05 -43.47 4.70
CA MET A 1 -23.76 -42.80 4.41
C MET A 1 -24.06 -41.64 3.47
N THR A 2 -23.91 -40.41 3.93
CA THR A 2 -24.15 -39.19 3.13
C THR A 2 -22.80 -38.67 2.68
N THR A 3 -22.56 -38.59 1.36
CA THR A 3 -21.33 -38.06 0.78
C THR A 3 -21.40 -36.54 0.74
N ILE A 4 -20.43 -35.87 1.33
CA ILE A 4 -20.25 -34.41 1.22
C ILE A 4 -19.64 -34.12 -0.15
N PRO A 5 -20.20 -33.19 -0.96
CA PRO A 5 -19.59 -32.81 -2.22
C PRO A 5 -18.20 -32.23 -1.97
N ALA A 6 -17.19 -32.74 -2.66
CA ALA A 6 -15.88 -32.13 -2.66
C ALA A 6 -15.96 -30.81 -3.45
N GLU A 7 -15.64 -29.70 -2.79
CA GLU A 7 -15.61 -28.38 -3.44
C GLU A 7 -14.38 -28.31 -4.37
N SER A 8 -14.61 -28.17 -5.67
CA SER A 8 -13.52 -28.06 -6.65
C SER A 8 -13.19 -26.59 -6.89
N SER A 9 -11.96 -26.16 -6.58
CA SER A 9 -11.47 -24.84 -6.95
C SER A 9 -11.10 -24.81 -8.44
N THR A 10 -11.74 -23.95 -9.22
CA THR A 10 -11.31 -23.67 -10.59
C THR A 10 -10.16 -22.66 -10.60
N PRO A 11 -9.08 -22.89 -11.39
CA PRO A 11 -7.97 -21.95 -11.45
C PRO A 11 -8.42 -20.65 -12.12
N VAL A 12 -8.02 -19.52 -11.53
CA VAL A 12 -8.21 -18.20 -12.14
C VAL A 12 -7.27 -18.08 -13.33
N VAL A 13 -7.82 -18.11 -14.54
CA VAL A 13 -7.08 -17.87 -15.78
C VAL A 13 -7.08 -16.36 -16.04
N LEU A 14 -5.94 -15.71 -15.78
CA LEU A 14 -5.77 -14.27 -16.00
C LEU A 14 -4.86 -14.00 -17.21
N PRO A 15 -5.29 -13.20 -18.20
CA PRO A 15 -4.42 -12.78 -19.29
C PRO A 15 -3.16 -12.08 -18.77
N VAL A 16 -2.01 -12.36 -19.38
CA VAL A 16 -0.71 -11.80 -18.96
C VAL A 16 -0.75 -10.27 -18.90
N SER A 17 -1.38 -9.60 -19.86
CA SER A 17 -1.52 -8.15 -19.86
C SER A 17 -2.26 -7.62 -18.63
N LYS A 18 -3.33 -8.29 -18.20
CA LYS A 18 -4.06 -7.93 -16.97
C LYS A 18 -3.23 -8.19 -15.72
N ALA A 19 -2.50 -9.31 -15.69
CA ALA A 19 -1.59 -9.62 -14.57
C ALA A 19 -0.51 -8.54 -14.44
N VAL A 20 0.11 -8.14 -15.55
CA VAL A 20 1.13 -7.07 -15.60
C VAL A 20 0.56 -5.75 -15.10
N LEU A 21 -0.63 -5.35 -15.56
CA LEU A 21 -1.27 -4.11 -15.11
C LEU A 21 -1.50 -4.10 -13.59
N TRP A 22 -2.03 -5.17 -13.04
CA TRP A 22 -2.27 -5.28 -11.59
C TRP A 22 -0.98 -5.28 -10.79
N LEU A 23 0.03 -6.06 -11.21
CA LEU A 23 1.31 -6.11 -10.53
C LEU A 23 2.02 -4.76 -10.58
N ALA A 24 2.11 -4.14 -11.75
CA ALA A 24 2.74 -2.84 -11.91
C ALA A 24 2.01 -1.76 -11.10
N GLY A 25 0.68 -1.71 -11.17
CA GLY A 25 -0.12 -0.78 -10.37
C GLY A 25 0.09 -0.98 -8.87
N THR A 26 0.15 -2.23 -8.41
CA THR A 26 0.39 -2.56 -6.99
C THR A 26 1.78 -2.14 -6.54
N VAL A 27 2.81 -2.41 -7.36
CA VAL A 27 4.19 -2.01 -7.06
C VAL A 27 4.33 -0.50 -7.01
N LEU A 28 3.77 0.22 -7.98
CA LEU A 28 3.79 1.68 -7.99
C LEU A 28 3.08 2.28 -6.78
N LEU A 29 1.91 1.74 -6.41
CA LEU A 29 1.19 2.17 -5.22
C LEU A 29 1.98 1.90 -3.95
N ALA A 30 2.60 0.72 -3.82
CA ALA A 30 3.43 0.38 -2.67
C ALA A 30 4.64 1.32 -2.55
N LEU A 31 5.30 1.63 -3.66
CA LEU A 31 6.42 2.59 -3.69
C LEU A 31 5.96 4.00 -3.34
N ALA A 32 4.79 4.43 -3.81
CA ALA A 32 4.22 5.73 -3.45
C ALA A 32 3.95 5.81 -1.94
N LEU A 33 3.29 4.80 -1.37
CA LEU A 33 3.03 4.74 0.07
C LEU A 33 4.34 4.74 0.88
N TYR A 34 5.34 3.96 0.45
CA TYR A 34 6.64 3.94 1.09
C TYR A 34 7.33 5.31 1.05
N TYR A 35 7.28 6.01 -0.09
CA TYR A 35 7.80 7.36 -0.22
C TYR A 35 7.09 8.33 0.72
N PHE A 36 5.75 8.40 0.70
CA PHE A 36 5.00 9.36 1.51
C PHE A 36 5.09 9.10 3.02
N ILE A 37 5.15 7.83 3.45
CA ILE A 37 5.20 7.50 4.88
C ILE A 37 6.63 7.55 5.42
N GLY A 38 7.61 7.11 4.63
CA GLY A 38 8.99 6.93 5.10
C GLY A 38 9.93 8.09 4.72
N ILE A 39 9.79 8.61 3.50
CA ILE A 39 10.78 9.52 2.89
C ILE A 39 10.31 10.98 2.92
N ASP A 40 9.05 11.25 2.58
CA ASP A 40 8.49 12.59 2.50
C ASP A 40 8.30 13.17 3.91
N GLN A 41 9.35 13.82 4.42
CA GLN A 41 9.37 14.47 5.74
C GLN A 41 8.60 15.79 5.75
N GLY A 42 7.44 15.89 5.08
CA GLY A 42 6.70 17.14 4.94
C GLY A 42 7.41 18.18 4.07
N ALA A 43 8.34 17.76 3.22
CA ALA A 43 9.02 18.66 2.28
C ALA A 43 8.06 19.28 1.26
N THR A 44 6.91 18.64 1.04
CA THR A 44 5.83 19.14 0.20
C THR A 44 4.51 19.17 0.97
N SER A 45 3.78 20.29 0.88
CA SER A 45 2.44 20.41 1.47
C SER A 45 1.45 20.90 0.42
N VAL A 46 0.35 20.16 0.28
CA VAL A 46 -0.75 20.50 -0.63
C VAL A 46 -1.69 21.54 0.02
N PHE A 47 -1.68 21.64 1.35
CA PHE A 47 -2.57 22.52 2.12
C PHE A 47 -1.87 23.78 2.65
N GLY A 48 -0.67 24.08 2.17
CA GLY A 48 0.11 25.23 2.62
C GLY A 48 0.89 24.96 3.91
N ASP A 49 1.13 25.97 4.73
CA ASP A 49 2.00 25.92 5.91
C ASP A 49 1.33 25.27 7.16
N ASP A 50 0.40 24.35 6.95
CA ASP A 50 -0.29 23.62 8.03
C ASP A 50 0.43 22.31 8.36
N MET A 51 0.87 22.18 9.61
CA MET A 51 1.70 21.05 10.07
C MET A 51 0.94 19.97 10.85
N HIS A 52 -0.35 20.14 11.15
CA HIS A 52 -1.10 19.15 11.95
C HIS A 52 -1.10 17.76 11.31
N VAL A 53 -1.29 17.71 9.99
CA VAL A 53 -1.25 16.44 9.24
C VAL A 53 0.17 15.88 9.22
N HIS A 54 1.18 16.74 9.06
CA HIS A 54 2.58 16.33 9.09
C HIS A 54 2.94 15.69 10.42
N GLU A 55 2.64 16.35 11.55
CA GLU A 55 2.94 15.84 12.89
C GLU A 55 2.19 14.54 13.19
N PHE A 56 0.91 14.44 12.82
CA PHE A 56 0.14 13.21 12.98
C PHE A 56 0.75 12.02 12.22
N VAL A 57 1.10 12.22 10.95
CA VAL A 57 1.73 11.17 10.13
C VAL A 57 3.14 10.86 10.62
N HIS A 58 3.87 11.88 11.05
CA HIS A 58 5.20 11.76 11.63
C HIS A 58 5.19 10.89 12.90
N ASP A 59 4.22 11.06 13.80
CA ASP A 59 4.09 10.22 14.99
C ASP A 59 3.67 8.78 14.64
N ALA A 60 2.77 8.61 13.64
CA ALA A 60 2.34 7.29 13.19
C ALA A 60 3.50 6.47 12.58
N ARG A 61 4.43 7.10 11.84
CA ARG A 61 5.59 6.37 11.29
C ARG A 61 6.55 5.92 12.39
N HIS A 62 6.72 6.72 13.45
CA HIS A 62 7.50 6.33 14.61
C HIS A 62 6.87 5.13 15.32
N PHE A 63 5.53 5.12 15.44
CA PHE A 63 4.81 3.97 15.95
C PHE A 63 5.05 2.69 15.11
N LEU A 64 5.18 2.83 13.79
CA LEU A 64 5.54 1.74 12.88
C LEU A 64 7.05 1.40 12.85
N GLY A 65 7.88 2.10 13.64
CA GLY A 65 9.31 1.85 13.78
C GLY A 65 10.19 2.44 12.67
N PHE A 66 9.65 3.36 11.85
CA PHE A 66 10.46 4.05 10.84
C PHE A 66 11.38 5.10 11.49
N PRO A 67 12.65 5.19 11.08
CA PRO A 67 13.58 6.19 11.60
C PRO A 67 13.28 7.60 11.05
N CYS A 68 13.56 8.62 11.86
CA CYS A 68 13.60 10.03 11.48
C CYS A 68 15.03 10.62 11.58
N HIS A 69 15.26 11.79 10.98
CA HIS A 69 16.50 12.56 11.12
C HIS A 69 16.22 13.86 11.88
#